data_AF-A0A4Q4WGX2-F1
#
_entry.id   AF-A0A4Q4WGX2-F1
#
_cell.length_a   1.000
_cell.length_b   1.000
_cell.length_c   1.000
_cell.angle_alpha   90.00
_cell.angle_beta   90.00
_cell.angle_gamma   90.00
#
_symmetry.space_group_name_H-M   'P 1'
#
loop_
_entity.id
_entity.type
_entity.pdbx_description
1 polymer ?
#
loop_
_entity_poly.entity_id
_entity_poly.type
_entity_poly.pdbx_seq_one_letter_code
_entity_poly.pdbx_strand_id
1 'polypeptide(L)'
;MVVDAKELILQPFHEVVERGREAVANAEAGGHEPGVAKLMLKSARALEREGERALQRLQPLWDGRAAQYGNSFTEAMTDKEKQRTLEDLLYDLDDFVEIDTFDEDRFAEVQAASKAFALNLLETIKRLRIEPPEPAPPTGLPTPTSPEPTWSEIPKLSRRKRLAAAAEHPAQTFLVQSVKASVWYRSLPVLGI
;
A
#
# COMPACT_ATOMS: atom_id res chain seq x y z
N MET A 1 -8.68 -1.86 -20.06
CA MET A 1 -8.09 -0.58 -19.62
C MET A 1 -7.09 -0.91 -18.53
N VAL A 2 -5.83 -0.50 -18.66
CA VAL A 2 -4.85 -0.62 -17.57
C VAL A 2 -5.17 0.56 -16.64
N VAL A 3 -5.74 0.28 -15.48
CA VAL A 3 -5.99 1.33 -14.49
C VAL A 3 -4.64 1.77 -13.93
N ASP A 4 -4.35 3.07 -13.95
CA ASP A 4 -3.10 3.57 -13.41
C ASP A 4 -3.10 3.39 -11.88
N ALA A 5 -2.17 2.58 -11.37
CA ALA A 5 -2.03 2.33 -9.95
C ALA A 5 -1.73 3.61 -9.15
N LYS A 6 -1.07 4.59 -9.79
CA LYS A 6 -0.85 5.92 -9.20
C LYS A 6 -2.17 6.60 -8.92
N GLU A 7 -3.03 6.63 -9.92
CA GLU A 7 -4.35 7.24 -9.83
C GLU A 7 -5.16 6.53 -8.74
N LEU A 8 -5.23 5.20 -8.76
CA LEU A 8 -5.96 4.44 -7.74
C LEU A 8 -5.53 4.70 -6.29
N ILE A 9 -4.25 4.98 -6.04
CA ILE A 9 -3.74 5.17 -4.67
C ILE A 9 -3.78 6.64 -4.25
N LEU A 10 -3.59 7.57 -5.20
CA LEU A 10 -3.56 8.99 -4.90
C LEU A 10 -4.92 9.68 -5.03
N GLN A 11 -5.86 9.06 -5.75
CA GLN A 11 -7.20 9.60 -5.99
C GLN A 11 -7.95 9.99 -4.71
N PRO A 12 -7.95 9.20 -3.62
CA PRO A 12 -8.63 9.60 -2.39
C PRO A 12 -8.12 10.95 -1.84
N PHE A 13 -6.85 11.30 -2.01
CA PHE A 13 -6.34 12.60 -1.57
C PHE A 13 -6.78 13.75 -2.48
N HIS A 14 -6.97 13.50 -3.77
CA HIS A 14 -7.55 14.49 -4.67
C HIS A 14 -9.00 14.79 -4.29
N GLU A 15 -9.78 13.76 -3.96
CA GLU A 15 -11.16 13.90 -3.49
C GLU A 15 -11.24 14.65 -2.14
N VAL A 16 -10.33 14.38 -1.19
CA VAL A 16 -10.21 15.17 0.06
C VAL A 16 -10.05 16.66 -0.24
N VAL A 17 -9.23 17.03 -1.22
CA VAL A 17 -9.01 18.44 -1.61
C VAL A 17 -10.27 19.02 -2.25
N GLU A 18 -10.91 18.28 -3.15
CA GLU A 18 -12.11 18.70 -3.85
C GLU A 18 -13.26 18.98 -2.88
N ARG A 19 -13.56 18.03 -1.98
CA ARG A 19 -14.62 18.19 -0.97
C ARG A 19 -14.32 19.28 0.04
N GLY A 20 -13.06 19.44 0.41
CA GLY A 20 -12.62 20.59 1.22
C GLY A 20 -12.94 21.93 0.53
N ARG A 21 -12.71 22.05 -0.78
CA ARG A 21 -12.99 23.27 -1.54
C ARG A 21 -14.47 23.53 -1.73
N GLU A 22 -15.24 22.49 -2.02
CA GLU A 22 -16.70 22.56 -2.11
C GLU A 22 -17.32 23.06 -0.80
N ALA A 23 -16.92 22.47 0.34
CA ALA A 23 -17.38 22.91 1.64
C ALA A 23 -16.97 24.36 1.99
N VAL A 24 -15.79 24.81 1.53
CA VAL A 24 -15.40 26.24 1.64
C VAL A 24 -16.33 27.12 0.84
N ALA A 25 -16.64 26.76 -0.41
CA ALA A 25 -17.54 27.53 -1.27
C ALA A 25 -18.96 27.61 -0.67
N ASN A 26 -19.47 26.49 -0.16
CA ASN A 26 -20.78 26.42 0.47
C ASN A 26 -20.87 27.29 1.73
N ALA A 27 -19.81 27.31 2.55
CA ALA A 27 -19.76 28.17 3.72
C ALA A 27 -19.63 29.67 3.37
N GLU A 28 -19.09 30.01 2.20
CA GLU A 28 -18.94 31.39 1.71
C GLU A 28 -20.17 31.93 0.96
N ALA A 29 -21.08 31.06 0.51
CA ALA A 29 -22.25 31.43 -0.30
C ALA A 29 -23.27 32.36 0.40
N GLY A 30 -23.15 32.55 1.72
CA GLY A 30 -23.96 33.47 2.52
C GLY A 30 -25.38 32.96 2.81
N GLY A 31 -26.11 33.63 3.72
CA GLY A 31 -27.49 33.27 4.06
C GLY A 31 -27.66 32.28 5.22
N HIS A 32 -26.58 31.94 5.92
CA HIS A 32 -26.58 30.96 7.01
C HIS A 32 -26.12 31.55 8.34
N GLU A 33 -26.40 30.82 9.42
CA GLU A 33 -25.96 31.18 10.77
C GLU A 33 -24.45 31.44 10.80
N PRO A 34 -23.99 32.67 11.14
CA PRO A 34 -22.57 33.04 11.05
C PRO A 34 -21.63 32.13 11.85
N GLY A 35 -22.13 31.50 12.91
CA GLY A 35 -21.38 30.56 13.74
C GLY A 35 -21.04 29.26 13.00
N VAL A 36 -22.03 28.64 12.36
CA VAL A 36 -21.88 27.36 11.64
C VAL A 36 -21.00 27.55 10.41
N ALA A 37 -21.23 28.61 9.63
CA ALA A 37 -20.40 28.95 8.47
C ALA A 37 -18.91 29.09 8.83
N LYS A 38 -18.61 29.71 9.98
CA LYS A 38 -17.23 29.88 10.45
C LYS A 38 -16.57 28.56 10.85
N LEU A 39 -17.31 27.65 11.48
CA LEU A 39 -16.81 26.32 11.84
C LEU A 39 -16.56 25.49 10.58
N MET A 40 -17.51 25.46 9.66
CA MET A 40 -17.36 24.79 8.38
C MET A 40 -16.15 25.31 7.59
N LEU A 41 -15.97 26.63 7.48
CA LEU A 41 -14.79 27.21 6.84
C LEU A 41 -13.47 26.75 7.46
N LYS A 42 -13.43 26.65 8.79
CA LYS A 42 -12.23 26.21 9.51
C LYS A 42 -11.95 24.74 9.22
N SER A 43 -12.95 23.87 9.32
CA SER A 43 -12.83 22.42 9.12
C SER A 43 -12.54 22.07 7.67
N ALA A 44 -13.26 22.67 6.73
CA ALA A 44 -13.07 22.49 5.29
C ALA A 44 -11.66 22.90 4.82
N ARG A 45 -11.15 24.06 5.28
CA ARG A 45 -9.76 24.48 5.00
C ARG A 45 -8.71 23.59 5.65
N ALA A 46 -9.02 22.98 6.80
CA ALA A 46 -8.11 22.02 7.43
C ALA A 46 -8.05 20.71 6.64
N LEU A 47 -9.19 20.27 6.11
CA LEU A 47 -9.32 19.10 5.26
C LEU A 47 -8.59 19.29 3.93
N GLU A 48 -8.86 20.40 3.23
CA GLU A 48 -8.20 20.77 1.96
C GLU A 48 -6.66 20.74 2.11
N ARG A 49 -6.15 21.42 3.15
CA ARG A 49 -4.70 21.47 3.42
C ARG A 49 -4.09 20.10 3.71
N GLU A 50 -4.82 19.20 4.37
CA GLU A 50 -4.29 17.85 4.64
C GLU A 50 -4.19 17.03 3.36
N GLY A 51 -5.20 17.10 2.49
CA GLY A 51 -5.16 16.46 1.16
C GLY A 51 -4.01 17.00 0.30
N GLU A 52 -3.86 18.32 0.21
CA GLU A 52 -2.76 18.96 -0.54
C GLU A 52 -1.39 18.56 0.03
N ARG A 53 -1.26 18.54 1.36
CA ARG A 53 -0.03 18.14 2.04
C ARG A 53 0.33 16.68 1.80
N ALA A 54 -0.65 15.79 1.73
CA ALA A 54 -0.44 14.39 1.39
C ALA A 54 0.09 14.27 -0.05
N LEU A 55 -0.59 14.90 -1.01
CA LEU A 55 -0.20 14.89 -2.43
C LEU A 55 1.22 15.44 -2.66
N GLN A 56 1.53 16.61 -2.07
CA GLN A 56 2.85 17.23 -2.17
C GLN A 56 4.00 16.33 -1.71
N ARG A 57 3.74 15.39 -0.80
CA ARG A 57 4.74 14.44 -0.30
C ARG A 57 4.75 13.13 -1.06
N LEU A 58 3.57 12.62 -1.39
CA LEU A 58 3.41 11.29 -1.98
C LEU A 58 3.73 11.30 -3.47
N GLN A 59 3.26 12.27 -4.24
CA GLN A 59 3.49 12.33 -5.70
C GLN A 59 4.98 12.25 -6.08
N PRO A 60 5.89 13.10 -5.57
CA PRO A 60 7.30 13.03 -5.97
C PRO A 60 7.98 11.71 -5.55
N LEU A 61 7.58 11.14 -4.41
CA LEU A 61 8.11 9.85 -3.96
C LEU A 61 7.61 8.69 -4.82
N TRP A 62 6.31 8.71 -5.15
CA TRP A 62 5.70 7.75 -6.04
C TRP A 62 6.39 7.78 -7.41
N ASP A 63 6.50 8.97 -8.02
CA ASP A 63 7.08 9.14 -9.34
C ASP A 63 8.54 8.67 -9.38
N GLY A 64 9.33 8.99 -8.35
CA GLY A 64 10.70 8.51 -8.23
C GLY A 64 10.81 6.99 -8.13
N ARG A 65 9.93 6.34 -7.36
CA ARG A 65 9.96 4.88 -7.18
C ARG A 65 9.38 4.10 -8.36
N ALA A 66 8.30 4.60 -8.95
CA ALA A 66 7.72 4.03 -10.16
C ALA A 66 8.70 4.12 -11.33
N ALA A 67 9.44 5.23 -11.48
CA ALA A 67 10.50 5.34 -12.49
C ALA A 67 11.67 4.37 -12.23
N GLN A 68 11.98 4.09 -10.97
CA GLN A 68 13.10 3.21 -10.58
C GLN A 68 12.77 1.71 -10.72
N TYR A 69 11.55 1.31 -10.35
CA TYR A 69 11.18 -0.10 -10.15
C TYR A 69 10.01 -0.57 -11.02
N GLY A 70 9.33 0.34 -11.73
CA GLY A 70 8.22 0.02 -12.62
C GLY A 70 7.09 -0.72 -11.91
N ASN A 71 6.52 -1.73 -12.60
CA ASN A 71 5.36 -2.47 -12.12
C ASN A 71 5.60 -3.22 -10.80
N SER A 72 6.84 -3.61 -10.50
CA SER A 72 7.16 -4.30 -9.24
C SER A 72 6.88 -3.42 -8.02
N PHE A 73 7.05 -2.09 -8.15
CA PHE A 73 6.69 -1.14 -7.12
C PHE A 73 5.18 -1.01 -6.98
N THR A 74 4.46 -0.85 -8.09
CA THR A 74 3.01 -0.64 -8.05
C THR A 74 2.26 -1.87 -7.54
N GLU A 75 2.72 -3.07 -7.88
CA GLU A 75 2.17 -4.34 -7.36
C GLU A 75 2.41 -4.50 -5.86
N ALA A 76 3.57 -4.07 -5.37
CA ALA A 76 3.92 -4.14 -3.95
C ALA A 76 3.18 -3.10 -3.08
N MET A 77 2.60 -2.07 -3.70
CA MET A 77 1.81 -1.06 -3.00
C MET A 77 0.37 -1.56 -2.79
N THR A 78 0.19 -2.42 -1.80
CA THR A 78 -1.11 -2.95 -1.37
C THR A 78 -1.35 -2.70 0.11
N ASP A 79 -1.88 -1.52 0.45
CA ASP A 79 -2.64 -1.33 1.70
C ASP A 79 -4.07 -0.99 1.33
N LYS A 80 -4.96 -1.97 1.48
CA LYS A 80 -6.38 -1.83 1.17
C LYS A 80 -7.21 -1.40 2.35
N GLU A 81 -6.76 -1.61 3.58
CA GLU A 81 -7.57 -1.31 4.77
C GLU A 81 -7.65 0.20 5.01
N LYS A 82 -6.50 0.89 5.01
CA LYS A 82 -6.49 2.35 5.22
C LYS A 82 -7.02 3.12 4.02
N GLN A 83 -6.74 2.62 2.82
CA GLN A 83 -7.32 3.16 1.59
C GLN A 83 -8.86 3.08 1.67
N ARG A 84 -9.39 1.89 1.93
CA ARG A 84 -10.84 1.68 2.04
C ARG A 84 -11.48 2.51 3.15
N THR A 85 -10.82 2.62 4.30
CA THR A 85 -11.33 3.45 5.41
C THR A 85 -11.51 4.92 4.98
N LEU A 86 -10.55 5.46 4.23
CA LEU A 86 -10.65 6.82 3.71
C LEU A 86 -11.73 6.93 2.63
N GLU A 87 -11.80 5.97 1.70
CA GLU A 87 -12.81 5.93 0.64
C GLU A 87 -14.24 5.83 1.21
N ASP A 88 -14.46 4.99 2.21
CA ASP A 88 -15.76 4.84 2.89
C ASP A 88 -16.17 6.17 3.55
N LEU A 89 -15.25 6.85 4.24
CA LEU A 89 -15.52 8.15 4.86
C LEU A 89 -15.72 9.26 3.83
N LEU A 90 -15.02 9.22 2.69
CA LEU A 90 -15.20 10.19 1.61
C LEU A 90 -16.56 10.03 0.92
N TYR A 91 -17.04 8.80 0.79
CA TYR A 91 -18.38 8.51 0.29
C TYR A 91 -19.44 9.14 1.20
N ASP A 92 -19.30 8.98 2.51
CA ASP A 92 -20.22 9.56 3.49
C ASP A 92 -20.09 11.11 3.57
N LEU A 93 -18.91 11.67 3.31
CA LEU A 93 -18.65 13.11 3.43
C LEU A 93 -19.54 13.96 2.51
N ASP A 94 -19.96 13.43 1.35
CA ASP A 94 -20.87 14.11 0.42
C ASP A 94 -22.16 14.59 1.11
N ASP A 95 -22.65 13.85 2.11
CA ASP A 95 -23.87 14.22 2.82
C ASP A 95 -23.67 15.41 3.78
N PHE A 96 -22.41 15.81 4.04
CA PHE A 96 -22.03 16.83 5.03
C PHE A 96 -21.30 18.05 4.41
N VAL A 97 -21.14 18.11 3.08
CA VAL A 97 -20.50 19.26 2.42
C VAL A 97 -21.40 20.48 2.31
N GLU A 98 -22.68 20.35 2.64
CA GLU A 98 -23.63 21.46 2.75
C GLU A 98 -23.66 22.02 4.18
N ILE A 99 -23.98 23.30 4.31
CA ILE A 99 -23.90 24.01 5.59
C ILE A 99 -25.01 23.64 6.59
N ASP A 100 -26.17 23.21 6.10
CA ASP A 100 -27.31 22.77 6.91
C ASP A 100 -27.11 21.35 7.42
N THR A 101 -26.28 20.55 6.74
CA THR A 101 -25.90 19.20 7.16
C THR A 101 -24.50 19.14 7.78
N PHE A 102 -23.78 20.25 7.86
CA PHE A 102 -22.40 20.29 8.34
C PHE A 102 -22.20 19.61 9.71
N ASP A 103 -21.21 18.73 9.77
CA ASP A 103 -20.78 18.03 10.97
C ASP A 103 -19.26 18.15 11.13
N GLU A 104 -18.80 18.82 12.20
CA GLU A 104 -17.37 19.05 12.46
C GLU A 104 -16.61 17.73 12.72
N ASP A 105 -17.25 16.76 13.36
CA ASP A 105 -16.64 15.47 13.69
C ASP A 105 -16.42 14.64 12.43
N ARG A 106 -17.35 14.68 11.46
CA ARG A 106 -17.17 14.01 10.15
C ARG A 106 -15.98 14.55 9.36
N PHE A 107 -15.81 15.87 9.32
CA PHE A 107 -14.64 16.47 8.69
C PHE A 107 -13.34 16.07 9.42
N ALA A 108 -13.37 15.97 10.76
CA ALA A 108 -12.23 15.53 11.54
C ALA A 108 -11.88 14.05 11.30
N GLU A 109 -12.87 13.17 11.16
CA GLU A 109 -12.69 11.76 10.83
C GLU A 109 -12.01 11.58 9.47
N VAL A 110 -12.50 12.26 8.42
CA VAL A 110 -11.88 12.22 7.08
C VAL A 110 -10.46 12.77 7.12
N GLN A 111 -10.24 13.88 7.84
CA GLN A 111 -8.90 14.45 8.00
C GLN A 111 -7.94 13.46 8.68
N ALA A 112 -8.39 12.80 9.75
CA ALA A 112 -7.59 11.82 10.48
C ALA A 112 -7.29 10.58 9.64
N ALA A 113 -8.28 10.05 8.92
CA ALA A 113 -8.11 8.92 8.01
C ALA A 113 -7.17 9.26 6.85
N SER A 114 -7.32 10.45 6.25
CA SER A 114 -6.44 10.95 5.20
C SER A 114 -4.99 11.01 5.67
N LYS A 115 -4.74 11.63 6.83
CA LYS A 115 -3.40 11.68 7.44
C LYS A 115 -2.85 10.28 7.73
N ALA A 116 -3.66 9.38 8.31
CA ALA A 116 -3.24 8.03 8.64
C ALA A 116 -2.84 7.23 7.38
N PHE A 117 -3.64 7.34 6.32
CA PHE A 117 -3.35 6.70 5.04
C PHE A 117 -2.09 7.28 4.41
N ALA A 118 -1.93 8.60 4.38
CA ALA A 118 -0.75 9.25 3.84
C ALA A 118 0.54 8.84 4.57
N LEU A 119 0.53 8.83 5.90
CA LEU A 119 1.68 8.42 6.70
C LEU A 119 2.05 6.96 6.47
N ASN A 120 1.04 6.09 6.35
CA ASN A 120 1.26 4.69 6.03
C ASN A 120 1.87 4.49 4.63
N LEU A 121 1.36 5.19 3.60
CA LEU A 121 1.94 5.13 2.27
C LEU A 121 3.40 5.62 2.27
N LEU A 122 3.69 6.73 2.96
CA LEU A 122 5.06 7.24 3.10
C LEU A 122 5.98 6.22 3.76
N GLU A 123 5.51 5.54 4.79
CA GLU A 123 6.26 4.48 5.47
C GLU A 123 6.49 3.28 4.55
N THR A 124 5.45 2.78 3.90
CA THR A 124 5.52 1.65 2.96
C THR A 124 6.50 1.95 1.82
N ILE A 125 6.38 3.10 1.16
CA ILE A 125 7.26 3.52 0.05
C ILE A 125 8.74 3.63 0.50
N LYS A 126 8.99 4.05 1.75
CA LYS A 126 10.35 4.18 2.29
C LYS A 126 10.96 2.84 2.72
N ARG A 127 10.13 1.93 3.24
CA ARG A 127 10.56 0.60 3.69
C ARG A 127 10.72 -0.38 2.54
N LEU A 128 9.99 -0.16 1.45
CA LEU A 128 10.05 -1.03 0.29
C LEU A 128 11.47 -1.05 -0.30
N ARG A 129 12.09 -2.21 -0.23
CA ARG A 129 13.38 -2.51 -0.88
C ARG A 129 13.10 -3.51 -1.97
N ILE A 130 12.98 -3.02 -3.19
CA ILE A 130 12.94 -3.86 -4.38
C ILE A 130 14.38 -4.00 -4.84
N GLU A 131 14.84 -5.25 -4.94
CA GLU A 131 16.12 -5.55 -5.53
C GLU A 131 16.04 -5.15 -7.02
N PRO A 132 16.92 -4.27 -7.51
CA PRO A 132 16.90 -3.88 -8.91
C PRO A 132 17.00 -5.13 -9.78
N PRO A 133 16.25 -5.23 -10.90
CA PRO A 133 16.40 -6.35 -11.82
C PRO A 133 17.89 -6.50 -12.16
N GLU A 134 18.42 -7.70 -11.90
CA GLU A 134 19.83 -8.01 -12.11
C GLU A 134 20.19 -7.58 -13.54
N PRO A 135 21.25 -6.75 -13.74
CA PRO A 135 21.65 -6.37 -15.07
C PRO A 135 21.89 -7.64 -15.87
N ALA A 136 21.15 -7.81 -16.98
CA ALA A 136 21.28 -8.97 -17.84
C ALA A 136 22.78 -9.22 -18.08
N PRO A 137 23.28 -10.45 -17.88
CA PRO A 137 24.69 -10.74 -18.08
C PRO A 137 25.07 -10.22 -19.47
N PRO A 138 26.20 -9.52 -19.62
CA PRO A 138 26.63 -9.03 -20.91
C PRO A 138 26.59 -10.22 -21.86
N THR A 139 25.75 -10.13 -22.90
CA THR A 139 25.64 -11.14 -23.94
C THR A 139 27.04 -11.41 -24.44
N GLY A 140 27.63 -12.48 -23.92
CA GLY A 140 28.97 -12.90 -24.24
C GLY A 140 29.02 -13.19 -25.73
N LEU A 141 30.01 -12.59 -26.38
CA LEU A 141 30.77 -13.05 -27.54
C LEU A 141 30.17 -14.20 -28.38
N PRO A 142 30.17 -14.09 -29.73
CA PRO A 142 29.76 -15.18 -30.59
C PRO A 142 30.59 -16.44 -30.30
N THR A 143 29.91 -17.54 -30.01
CA THR A 143 30.50 -18.88 -29.97
C THR A 143 31.13 -19.17 -31.34
N PRO A 144 32.44 -19.47 -31.45
CA PRO A 144 32.99 -19.96 -32.71
C PRO A 144 32.37 -21.33 -33.02
N THR A 145 31.61 -21.37 -34.11
CA THR A 145 31.07 -22.58 -34.73
C THR A 145 32.22 -23.53 -35.04
N SER A 146 32.35 -24.61 -34.27
CA SER A 146 33.21 -25.74 -34.62
C SER A 146 32.39 -26.72 -35.46
N PRO A 147 32.81 -27.06 -36.69
CA PRO A 147 32.06 -28.00 -37.53
C PRO A 147 32.27 -29.44 -37.05
N GLU A 148 31.17 -30.20 -37.00
CA GLU A 148 31.09 -31.64 -36.72
C GLU A 148 32.04 -32.49 -37.60
N PRO A 149 32.32 -33.72 -37.15
CA PRO A 149 32.16 -34.85 -38.05
C PRO A 149 31.12 -35.84 -37.53
N THR A 150 30.12 -36.04 -38.37
CA THR A 150 29.13 -37.10 -38.36
C THR A 150 29.79 -38.48 -38.40
N TRP A 151 29.49 -39.33 -37.43
CA TRP A 151 29.64 -40.78 -37.59
C TRP A 151 28.37 -41.50 -37.18
N SER A 152 27.78 -42.10 -38.20
CA SER A 152 26.55 -42.88 -38.24
C SER A 152 26.74 -44.28 -37.66
N GLU A 153 25.72 -44.74 -36.92
CA GLU A 153 25.32 -46.13 -36.63
C GLU A 153 26.39 -47.02 -35.93
N ILE A 154 26.10 -48.01 -35.08
CA ILE A 154 25.13 -49.12 -35.03
C ILE A 154 25.24 -49.73 -33.58
N PRO A 155 24.57 -50.83 -33.17
CA PRO A 155 23.15 -51.15 -32.98
C PRO A 155 22.73 -51.32 -31.49
N LYS A 156 21.43 -51.52 -31.31
CA LYS A 156 20.73 -51.93 -30.07
C LYS A 156 21.28 -53.23 -29.47
N LEU A 157 21.55 -53.24 -28.16
CA LEU A 157 21.67 -54.45 -27.34
C LEU A 157 20.75 -54.36 -26.10
N SER A 158 19.58 -54.97 -26.26
CA SER A 158 18.94 -55.92 -25.34
C SER A 158 19.03 -55.70 -23.83
N ARG A 159 17.97 -55.07 -23.29
CA ARG A 159 17.19 -55.48 -22.10
C ARG A 159 17.76 -56.65 -21.27
N ARG A 160 18.21 -56.38 -20.03
CA ARG A 160 18.07 -57.34 -18.91
C ARG A 160 17.70 -56.67 -17.58
N LYS A 161 16.52 -57.11 -17.13
CA LYS A 161 16.03 -57.43 -15.78
C LYS A 161 16.43 -56.57 -14.57
N ARG A 162 15.33 -56.06 -13.98
CA ARG A 162 15.06 -55.49 -12.65
C ARG A 162 15.26 -56.51 -11.52
N LEU A 163 15.91 -56.09 -10.42
CA LEU A 163 15.80 -56.59 -9.03
C LEU A 163 16.14 -55.37 -8.14
N ALA A 164 15.19 -54.67 -7.51
CA ALA A 164 14.48 -54.97 -6.26
C ALA A 164 15.38 -54.98 -5.00
N ALA A 165 15.35 -53.89 -4.22
CA ALA A 165 15.46 -53.80 -2.74
C ALA A 165 15.59 -52.29 -2.38
N ALA A 166 14.57 -51.59 -1.88
CA ALA A 166 14.00 -51.63 -0.52
C ALA A 166 14.94 -51.01 0.53
N ALA A 167 14.57 -49.80 1.00
CA ALA A 167 14.84 -49.20 2.31
C ALA A 167 14.26 -47.76 2.28
N GLU A 168 12.94 -47.59 2.39
CA GLU A 168 12.23 -47.31 3.65
C GLU A 168 12.77 -46.10 4.44
N HIS A 169 12.04 -44.98 4.30
CA HIS A 169 11.93 -43.94 5.32
C HIS A 169 11.25 -44.51 6.56
N PRO A 170 11.53 -43.95 7.75
CA PRO A 170 10.41 -43.28 8.42
C PRO A 170 10.75 -41.89 8.93
N ALA A 171 9.80 -40.99 8.75
CA ALA A 171 9.64 -39.78 9.53
C ALA A 171 9.16 -40.14 10.95
N GLN A 172 9.69 -39.49 11.98
CA GLN A 172 8.96 -39.25 13.23
C GLN A 172 9.24 -37.85 13.76
N THR A 173 8.21 -37.03 13.58
CA THR A 173 7.69 -35.95 14.40
C THR A 173 8.14 -35.97 15.86
N PHE A 174 8.65 -34.84 16.36
CA PHE A 174 8.50 -34.47 17.77
C PHE A 174 7.98 -33.04 17.90
N LEU A 175 6.79 -33.00 18.48
CA LEU A 175 6.03 -31.88 19.01
C LEU A 175 6.68 -31.40 20.31
N VAL A 176 7.00 -30.11 20.45
CA VAL A 176 7.01 -29.46 21.78
C VAL A 176 6.52 -28.01 21.65
N GLN A 177 5.35 -27.77 22.24
CA GLN A 177 4.80 -26.46 22.57
C GLN A 177 5.68 -25.74 23.60
N SER A 178 5.82 -24.41 23.50
CA SER A 178 5.98 -23.59 24.70
C SER A 178 5.45 -22.18 24.50
N VAL A 179 4.25 -21.97 25.05
CA VAL A 179 3.64 -20.69 25.33
C VAL A 179 4.25 -20.17 26.63
N LYS A 180 4.81 -18.96 26.63
CA LYS A 180 4.86 -18.13 27.84
C LYS A 180 4.54 -16.68 27.49
N ALA A 181 3.27 -16.33 27.70
CA ALA A 181 2.84 -14.96 27.95
C ALA A 181 3.51 -14.46 29.24
N SER A 182 3.95 -13.21 29.24
CA SER A 182 4.32 -12.48 30.46
C SER A 182 3.68 -11.12 30.40
N VAL A 183 2.49 -11.06 30.99
CA VAL A 183 1.79 -9.84 31.39
C VAL A 183 2.57 -9.24 32.55
N TRP A 184 3.10 -8.03 32.37
CA TRP A 184 3.59 -7.22 33.48
C TRP A 184 2.53 -6.19 33.83
N TYR A 185 1.93 -6.37 35.00
CA TYR A 185 1.03 -5.43 35.66
C TYR A 185 1.74 -4.94 36.93
N ARG A 186 2.04 -3.64 37.01
CA ARG A 186 2.45 -2.87 38.20
C ARG A 186 2.79 -1.45 37.71
N SER A 187 2.47 -0.35 38.36
CA SER A 187 1.75 -0.07 39.59
C SER A 187 1.53 1.45 39.56
N LEU A 188 0.29 1.93 39.70
CA LEU A 188 0.04 3.34 40.02
C LEU A 188 0.22 3.54 41.53
N PRO A 189 0.97 4.55 42.00
CA PRO A 189 0.82 5.05 43.36
C PRO A 189 -0.28 6.12 43.41
N VAL A 190 -1.26 5.88 44.28
CA VAL A 190 -2.20 6.87 44.80
C VAL A 190 -1.56 7.53 46.04
N LEU A 191 -1.94 8.80 46.26
CA LEU A 191 -1.80 9.66 47.44
C LEU A 191 -0.56 10.55 47.58
N GLY A 192 -0.86 11.84 47.72
CA GLY A 192 0.07 12.85 48.22
C GLY A 192 -0.55 14.25 48.33
N ILE A 193 -1.55 14.39 49.23
CA ILE A 193 -2.04 15.62 49.91
C ILE A 193 -2.78 16.66 49.07
#